data_AF-A0A2N2Q214-F1
#
_entry.id   AF-A0A2N2Q214-F1
#
_cell.length_a   1.000
_cell.length_b   1.000
_cell.length_c   1.000
_cell.angle_alpha   90.00
_cell.angle_beta   90.00
_cell.angle_gamma   90.00
#
_symmetry.space_group_name_H-M   'P 1'
#
loop_
_entity.id
_entity.type
_entity.pdbx_description
1 polymer ?
#
loop_
_entity_poly.entity_id
_entity_poly.type
_entity_poly.pdbx_seq_one_letter_code
_entity_poly.pdbx_strand_id
1 'polypeptide(L)'
;MNVLQISHCYYPPFLDCSRQYAALFKGTGIKVTTVYLTGEPDAEVERATASDEVIFLGYKSKDVSGLKLGAIKRIRQIVAEKEFRFCIAHR
;
A
#
# COMPACT_ATOMS: atom_id res chain seq x y z
N MET A 1 -11.20 -9.28 8.50
CA MET A 1 -11.36 -7.82 8.27
C MET A 1 -10.14 -7.32 7.51
N ASN A 2 -10.29 -6.48 6.48
CA ASN A 2 -9.15 -5.95 5.73
C ASN A 2 -8.97 -4.44 5.93
N VAL A 3 -7.72 -4.02 5.98
CA VAL A 3 -7.28 -2.62 6.02
C VAL A 3 -6.43 -2.34 4.80
N LEU A 4 -6.71 -1.24 4.12
CA LEU A 4 -5.89 -0.78 3.01
C LEU A 4 -4.87 0.22 3.54
N GLN A 5 -3.59 0.00 3.26
CA GLN A 5 -2.56 1.01 3.46
C GLN A 5 -2.08 1.52 2.11
N ILE A 6 -2.11 2.83 1.89
CA ILE A 6 -1.59 3.46 0.68
C ILE A 6 -0.31 4.22 1.05
N SER A 7 0.78 3.85 0.39
CA SER A 7 2.08 4.48 0.55
C SER A 7 2.59 5.03 -0.78
N HIS A 8 3.27 6.18 -0.76
CA HIS A 8 3.74 6.82 -1.98
C HIS A 8 4.78 5.98 -2.72
N CYS A 9 5.74 5.42 -1.98
CA CYS A 9 6.80 4.54 -2.46
C CYS A 9 7.31 3.70 -1.29
N TYR A 10 8.35 2.90 -1.51
CA TYR A 10 9.06 2.18 -0.44
C TYR A 10 10.43 2.80 -0.10
N TYR A 11 10.83 3.89 -0.76
CA TYR A 11 12.04 4.60 -0.35
C TYR A 11 11.85 5.18 1.07
N PRO A 12 12.91 5.30 1.88
CA PRO A 12 12.79 5.86 3.22
C PRO A 12 12.10 7.24 3.21
N PRO A 13 11.20 7.53 4.17
CA PRO A 13 10.87 6.72 5.35
C PRO A 13 9.71 5.71 5.13
N PHE A 14 9.17 5.62 3.92
CA PHE A 14 7.85 5.04 3.69
C PHE A 14 7.76 3.52 3.90
N LEU A 15 8.83 2.77 3.62
CA LEU A 15 8.89 1.33 3.93
C LEU A 15 8.75 1.09 5.43
N ASP A 16 9.49 1.85 6.24
CA ASP A 16 9.43 1.70 7.69
C ASP A 16 8.06 2.09 8.24
N CYS A 17 7.48 3.20 7.76
CA CYS A 17 6.09 3.55 8.09
C CYS A 17 5.13 2.41 7.73
N SER A 18 5.27 1.83 6.53
CA SER A 18 4.42 0.73 6.08
C SER A 18 4.49 -0.46 7.04
N ARG A 19 5.71 -0.87 7.39
CA ARG A 19 6.01 -1.93 8.34
C ARG A 19 5.45 -1.68 9.73
N GLN A 20 5.59 -0.45 10.24
CA GLN A 20 5.08 -0.08 11.57
C GLN A 20 3.57 -0.25 11.65
N TYR A 21 2.81 0.21 10.64
CA TYR A 21 1.36 0.02 10.64
C TYR A 21 0.95 -1.44 10.48
N ALA A 22 1.62 -2.20 9.62
CA ALA A 22 1.38 -3.64 9.50
C ALA A 22 1.59 -4.35 10.85
N ALA A 23 2.64 -3.99 11.58
CA ALA A 23 2.95 -4.56 12.88
C ALA A 23 1.85 -4.34 13.93
N LEU A 24 1.13 -3.20 13.89
CA LEU A 24 0.03 -2.92 14.84
C LEU A 24 -1.12 -3.93 14.74
N PHE A 25 -1.31 -4.57 13.59
CA PHE A 25 -2.40 -5.52 13.36
C PHE A 25 -1.96 -6.99 13.49
N LYS A 26 -0.67 -7.26 13.71
CA LYS A 26 -0.16 -8.61 13.82
C LYS A 26 -0.82 -9.36 14.98
N GLY A 27 -1.40 -10.53 14.69
CA GLY A 27 -2.10 -11.37 15.67
C GLY A 27 -3.53 -10.94 16.02
N THR A 28 -4.05 -9.86 15.42
CA THR A 28 -5.41 -9.36 15.71
C THR A 28 -6.50 -10.00 14.83
N GLY A 29 -6.13 -10.82 13.83
CA GLY A 29 -7.05 -11.34 12.81
C GLY A 29 -7.45 -10.33 11.73
N ILE A 30 -6.91 -9.10 11.80
CA ILE A 30 -7.04 -8.05 10.80
C ILE A 30 -5.93 -8.24 9.77
N LYS A 31 -6.28 -8.26 8.48
CA LYS A 31 -5.34 -8.36 7.37
C LYS A 31 -5.02 -6.98 6.79
N VAL A 32 -3.76 -6.75 6.49
CA VAL A 32 -3.27 -5.49 5.92
C VAL A 32 -2.84 -5.73 4.47
N THR A 33 -3.42 -4.95 3.55
CA THR A 33 -2.95 -4.85 2.17
C THR A 33 -2.23 -3.51 2.00
N THR A 34 -0.93 -3.53 1.75
CA THR A 34 -0.15 -2.31 1.48
C THR A 34 0.00 -2.11 -0.03
N VAL A 35 -0.36 -0.93 -0.51
CA VAL A 35 -0.23 -0.53 -1.91
C VAL A 35 0.83 0.56 -2.03
N TYR A 36 1.90 0.27 -2.76
CA TYR A 36 2.90 1.26 -3.17
C TYR A 36 2.50 1.88 -4.50
N LEU A 37 2.32 3.21 -4.51
CA LEU A 37 1.95 3.91 -5.74
C LEU A 37 3.10 3.91 -6.75
N THR A 38 4.31 4.19 -6.30
CA THR A 38 5.52 4.24 -7.14
C THR A 38 6.57 3.24 -6.67
N GLY A 39 7.47 2.89 -7.58
CA GLY A 39 8.48 1.85 -7.38
C GLY A 39 8.09 0.54 -8.05
N GLU A 40 9.10 -0.18 -8.52
CA GLU A 40 8.93 -1.47 -9.20
C GLU A 40 8.68 -2.59 -8.18
N PRO A 41 8.06 -3.70 -8.59
CA PRO A 41 7.93 -4.88 -7.74
C PRO A 41 9.29 -5.35 -7.23
N ASP A 42 9.40 -5.52 -5.91
CA ASP A 42 10.63 -5.93 -5.25
C ASP A 42 10.29 -6.90 -4.11
N ALA A 43 10.83 -8.12 -4.19
CA ALA A 43 10.58 -9.19 -3.25
C ALA A 43 11.17 -8.91 -1.86
N GLU A 44 12.26 -8.13 -1.77
CA GLU A 44 12.81 -7.70 -0.49
C GLU A 44 11.91 -6.68 0.17
N VAL A 45 11.41 -5.71 -0.61
CA VAL A 45 10.42 -4.74 -0.12
C VAL A 45 9.17 -5.45 0.36
N GLU A 46 8.61 -6.37 -0.42
CA GLU A 46 7.42 -7.15 -0.03
C GLU A 46 7.60 -7.84 1.33
N ARG A 47 8.74 -8.53 1.53
CA ARG A 47 9.07 -9.16 2.83
C ARG A 47 9.24 -8.13 3.94
N ALA A 48 9.91 -7.02 3.66
CA ALA A 48 10.21 -5.98 4.66
C ALA A 48 8.98 -5.17 5.07
N THR A 49 7.98 -5.02 4.20
CA THR A 49 6.70 -4.36 4.51
C THR A 49 5.92 -5.11 5.59
N ALA A 50 6.07 -6.44 5.68
CA ALA A 50 5.44 -7.29 6.71
C ALA A 50 3.89 -7.24 6.76
N SER A 51 3.26 -6.76 5.69
CA SER A 51 1.80 -6.83 5.48
C SER A 51 1.39 -8.21 4.97
N ASP A 52 0.10 -8.55 5.11
CA ASP A 52 -0.45 -9.80 4.57
C ASP A 52 -0.44 -9.84 3.04
N GLU A 53 -0.47 -8.67 2.41
CA GLU A 53 -0.39 -8.50 0.96
C GLU A 53 0.31 -7.19 0.62
N VAL A 54 1.14 -7.20 -0.42
CA VAL A 54 1.82 -6.02 -0.95
C VAL A 54 1.54 -5.90 -2.45
N ILE A 55 1.07 -4.73 -2.89
CA ILE A 55 0.76 -4.44 -4.29
C ILE A 55 1.61 -3.26 -4.75
N PHE A 56 2.35 -3.46 -5.83
CA PHE A 56 3.14 -2.40 -6.48
C PHE A 56 2.40 -1.92 -7.72
N LEU A 57 2.05 -0.64 -7.79
CA LEU A 57 1.39 -0.08 -8.97
C LEU A 57 2.36 0.37 -10.06
N GLY A 58 3.67 0.48 -9.74
CA GLY A 58 4.72 0.78 -10.73
C GLY A 58 4.62 2.17 -11.36
N TYR A 59 3.87 3.11 -10.78
CA TYR A 59 3.81 4.45 -11.33
C TYR A 59 5.15 5.17 -11.18
N LYS A 60 5.48 6.03 -12.15
CA LYS A 60 6.59 6.98 -12.02
C LYS A 60 6.10 8.23 -11.30
N SER A 61 7.00 9.00 -10.71
CA SER A 61 6.65 10.24 -9.99
C SER A 61 5.80 11.21 -10.81
N LYS A 62 6.01 11.25 -12.13
CA LYS A 62 5.19 12.06 -13.06
C LYS A 62 3.74 11.57 -13.17
N ASP A 63 3.48 10.27 -13.07
CA ASP A 63 2.15 9.68 -13.24
C ASP A 63 1.29 9.89 -11.98
N VAL A 64 1.95 10.07 -10.84
CA VAL A 64 1.32 10.44 -9.56
C VAL A 64 1.41 11.94 -9.26
N SER A 65 1.82 12.74 -10.24
CA SER A 65 1.74 14.20 -10.17
C SER A 65 0.33 14.68 -10.57
N GLY A 66 -0.13 15.80 -10.02
CA GLY A 66 -1.44 16.37 -10.32
C GLY A 66 -2.63 15.53 -9.78
N LEU A 67 -3.66 15.31 -10.61
CA LEU A 67 -4.97 14.78 -10.18
C LEU A 67 -4.99 13.26 -9.89
N LYS A 68 -3.92 12.52 -10.19
CA LYS A 68 -3.76 11.08 -9.86
C LYS A 68 -4.91 10.16 -10.33
N LEU A 69 -5.61 10.50 -11.42
CA LEU A 69 -6.80 9.76 -11.89
C LEU A 69 -6.52 8.28 -12.17
N GLY A 70 -5.34 7.96 -12.73
CA GLY A 70 -4.91 6.58 -12.97
C GLY A 70 -4.78 5.78 -11.67
N ALA A 71 -4.10 6.35 -10.67
CA ALA A 71 -3.94 5.73 -9.35
C ALA A 71 -5.30 5.53 -8.66
N ILE A 72 -6.18 6.53 -8.70
CA ILE A 72 -7.54 6.42 -8.16
C ILE A 72 -8.29 5.26 -8.81
N LYS A 73 -8.24 5.13 -10.15
CA LYS A 73 -8.88 4.03 -10.88
C LYS A 73 -8.36 2.67 -10.43
N ARG A 74 -7.04 2.52 -10.28
CA ARG A 74 -6.44 1.25 -9.82
C ARG A 74 -6.80 0.92 -8.37
N ILE A 75 -6.75 1.90 -7.48
CA ILE A 75 -7.17 1.70 -6.08
C ILE A 75 -8.63 1.28 -6.01
N ARG A 76 -9.53 1.86 -6.81
CA ARG A 76 -10.94 1.44 -6.87
C ARG A 76 -11.11 -0.02 -7.30
N GLN A 77 -10.26 -0.53 -8.17
CA GLN A 77 -10.30 -1.94 -8.57
C GLN A 77 -9.87 -2.85 -7.43
N ILE A 78 -8.77 -2.52 -6.75
CA ILE A 78 -8.29 -3.26 -5.57
C ILE A 78 -9.39 -3.29 -4.49
N VAL A 79 -10.00 -2.14 -4.20
CA VAL A 79 -11.06 -2.04 -3.19
C VAL A 79 -12.34 -2.81 -3.59
N ALA A 80 -12.55 -3.10 -4.87
CA ALA A 80 -13.68 -3.91 -5.31
C ALA A 80 -13.46 -5.42 -5.12
N GLU A 81 -12.21 -5.88 -4.97
CA GLU A 81 -11.87 -7.30 -4.83
C GLU A 81 -12.07 -7.81 -3.40
N LYS A 82 -12.04 -6.94 -2.40
CA LYS A 82 -12.08 -7.29 -0.96
C LYS A 82 -12.85 -6.24 -0.18
N GLU A 83 -13.53 -6.65 0.88
CA GLU A 83 -14.14 -5.69 1.81
C GLU A 83 -13.06 -5.05 2.71
N PHE A 84 -12.71 -3.80 2.40
CA PHE A 84 -11.86 -2.96 3.24
C PHE A 84 -12.70 -2.10 4.18
N ARG A 85 -12.33 -2.08 5.47
CA ARG A 85 -13.09 -1.36 6.51
C ARG A 85 -12.61 0.07 6.72
N PHE A 86 -11.34 0.34 6.47
CA PHE A 86 -10.76 1.67 6.47
C PHE A 86 -9.44 1.70 5.69
N CYS A 87 -8.96 2.92 5.43
CA CYS A 87 -7.72 3.18 4.72
C CYS A 87 -6.76 4.00 5.59
N ILE A 88 -5.49 3.61 5.63
CA ILE A 88 -4.39 4.38 6.20
C ILE A 88 -3.59 4.95 5.04
N ALA A 89 -3.44 6.27 4.95
CA ALA A 89 -2.68 6.91 3.90
C ALA A 89 -1.63 7.84 4.50
N HIS A 90 -0.40 7.71 4.02
CA HIS A 90 0.72 8.58 4.40
C HIS A 90 1.04 9.55 3.25
N ARG A 91 1.33 10.80 3.61
CA ARG A 91 1.83 11.82 2.68
C ARG A 91 3.32 11.96 2.81
#